data_AF-A0A0D8XCX4-F1
#
_entry.id   AF-A0A0D8XCX4-F1
#
_cell.length_a   1.000
_cell.length_b   1.000
_cell.length_c   1.000
_cell.angle_alpha   90.00
_cell.angle_beta   90.00
_cell.angle_gamma   90.00
#
_symmetry.space_group_name_H-M   'P 1'
#
loop_
_entity.id
_entity.type
_entity.pdbx_description
1 polymer ?
#
loop_
_entity_poly.entity_id
_entity_poly.type
_entity_poly.pdbx_seq_one_letter_code
_entity_poly.pdbx_strand_id
1 'polypeptide(L)'
;MALQTVVNKPLLKIEEVQYGTMILVDELQVSAAYIQFKTDWQMKMLLFDLLFAGVETTATTLKWGFLLVAINSQVQRRVQEELDRECLGDVVTLADRPRLPYTQATINILKSLLDI
;
A
#
# COMPACT_ATOMS: atom_id res chain seq x y z
N MET A 1 30.20 52.97 -27.67
CA MET A 1 30.33 53.39 -26.26
C MET A 1 29.53 52.50 -25.28
N ALA A 2 29.15 51.26 -25.66
CA ALA A 2 28.44 50.32 -24.78
C ALA A 2 29.26 49.05 -24.42
N LEU A 3 30.42 48.84 -25.06
CA LEU A 3 31.28 47.67 -24.84
C LEU A 3 32.25 47.80 -23.66
N GLN A 4 32.44 49.00 -23.09
CA GLN A 4 33.30 49.20 -21.91
C GLN A 4 32.57 49.11 -20.57
N THR A 5 31.23 49.07 -20.57
CA THR A 5 30.43 49.05 -19.34
C THR A 5 30.30 47.65 -18.72
N VAL A 6 30.37 46.59 -19.53
CA VAL A 6 30.27 45.20 -19.04
C VAL A 6 31.61 44.71 -18.46
N VAL A 7 32.74 45.18 -18.99
CA VAL A 7 34.09 44.77 -18.57
C VAL A 7 34.49 45.40 -17.23
N ASN A 8 33.88 46.53 -16.83
CA ASN A 8 34.26 47.29 -15.64
C ASN A 8 33.32 47.07 -14.44
N LYS A 9 32.62 45.94 -14.39
CA LYS A 9 31.83 45.54 -13.21
C LYS A 9 32.80 45.02 -12.15
N PRO A 10 32.86 45.61 -10.94
CA PRO A 10 33.80 45.17 -9.91
C PRO A 10 33.56 43.69 -9.61
N LEU A 11 34.65 42.91 -9.64
CA LEU A 11 34.65 41.51 -9.25
C LEU A 11 34.04 41.42 -7.84
N LEU A 12 32.93 40.69 -7.69
CA LEU A 12 32.28 40.47 -6.40
C LEU A 12 33.32 39.94 -5.41
N LYS A 13 33.36 40.50 -4.20
CA LYS A 13 34.32 40.06 -3.18
C LYS A 13 34.07 38.59 -2.87
N ILE A 14 35.15 37.81 -2.73
CA ILE A 14 35.09 36.35 -2.50
C ILE A 14 34.18 36.01 -1.30
N GLU A 15 34.15 36.85 -0.28
CA GLU A 15 33.27 36.70 0.90
C GLU A 15 31.78 36.76 0.54
N GLU A 16 31.35 37.70 -0.31
CA GLU A 16 29.94 37.81 -0.72
C GLU A 16 29.51 36.59 -1.55
N VAL A 17 30.41 36.07 -2.39
CA VAL A 17 30.17 34.83 -3.14
C VAL A 17 30.06 33.64 -2.17
N GLN A 18 30.92 33.58 -1.15
CA GLN A 18 30.91 32.52 -0.15
C GLN A 18 29.63 32.53 0.70
N TYR A 19 29.16 33.69 1.16
CA TYR A 19 27.87 33.81 1.86
C TYR A 19 26.70 33.42 0.97
N GLY A 20 26.71 33.85 -0.30
CA GLY A 20 25.70 33.44 -1.28
C GLY A 20 25.64 31.92 -1.45
N THR A 21 26.80 31.26 -1.56
CA THR A 21 26.83 29.78 -1.65
C THR A 21 26.37 29.10 -0.36
N MET A 22 26.69 29.65 0.81
CA MET A 22 26.27 29.07 2.09
C MET A 22 24.75 29.16 2.28
N ILE A 23 24.13 30.29 1.92
CA ILE A 23 22.68 30.48 1.98
C ILE A 23 21.97 29.51 1.02
N LEU A 24 22.47 29.37 -0.21
CA LEU A 24 21.87 28.44 -1.18
C LEU A 24 21.99 26.97 -0.74
N VAL A 25 23.09 26.59 -0.08
CA VAL A 25 23.25 25.24 0.48
C VAL A 25 22.25 24.99 1.61
N ASP A 26 22.02 25.96 2.50
CA ASP A 26 21.03 25.85 3.57
C ASP A 26 19.59 25.76 3.03
N GLU A 27 19.22 26.59 2.06
CA GLU A 27 17.90 26.53 1.40
C GLU A 27 17.66 25.17 0.70
N LEU A 28 18.68 24.62 0.05
CA LEU A 28 18.60 23.28 -0.57
C LEU A 28 18.47 22.17 0.48
N GLN A 29 19.15 22.27 1.62
CA GLN A 29 19.05 21.31 2.72
C GLN A 29 17.66 21.35 3.37
N VAL A 30 17.12 22.54 3.64
CA VAL A 30 15.77 22.73 4.17
C VAL A 30 14.72 22.23 3.20
N SER A 31 14.86 22.53 1.90
CA SER A 31 13.98 22.03 0.85
C SER A 31 14.02 20.50 0.76
N ALA A 32 15.21 19.90 0.80
CA ALA A 32 15.38 18.45 0.79
C ALA A 32 14.75 17.79 2.02
N ALA A 33 14.96 18.34 3.22
CA ALA A 33 14.36 17.85 4.46
C ALA A 33 12.83 17.98 4.44
N TYR A 34 12.30 19.08 3.91
CA TYR A 34 10.87 19.30 3.73
C TYR A 34 10.24 18.29 2.75
N ILE A 35 10.90 18.06 1.61
CA ILE A 35 10.48 17.06 0.63
C ILE A 35 10.50 15.67 1.26
N GLN A 36 11.57 15.30 1.96
CA GLN A 36 11.68 13.99 2.61
C GLN A 36 10.60 13.78 3.68
N PHE A 37 10.38 14.76 4.56
CA PHE A 37 9.28 14.71 5.54
C PHE A 37 7.92 14.56 4.86
N LYS A 38 7.66 15.33 3.79
CA LYS A 38 6.42 15.26 3.02
C LYS A 38 6.24 13.88 2.39
N THR A 39 7.27 13.32 1.77
CA THR A 39 7.24 12.00 1.14
C THR A 39 7.04 10.89 2.17
N ASP A 40 7.73 10.94 3.30
CA ASP A 40 7.58 9.96 4.38
C ASP A 40 6.17 9.96 4.97
N TRP A 41 5.60 11.16 5.19
CA TRP A 41 4.23 11.30 5.66
C TRP A 41 3.23 10.77 4.65
N GLN A 42 3.37 11.15 3.38
CA GLN A 42 2.49 10.67 2.31
C GLN A 42 2.54 9.16 2.15
N MET A 43 3.73 8.56 2.20
CA MET A 43 3.90 7.10 2.15
C MET A 43 3.18 6.42 3.32
N LYS A 44 3.34 6.94 4.55
CA LYS A 44 2.67 6.38 5.74
C LYS A 44 1.15 6.49 5.64
N MET A 45 0.63 7.62 5.18
CA MET A 45 -0.82 7.81 5.01
C MET A 45 -1.39 6.88 3.95
N LEU A 46 -0.71 6.72 2.79
CA LEU A 46 -1.14 5.79 1.75
C LEU A 46 -1.15 4.33 2.22
N LEU A 47 -0.14 3.93 3.00
CA LEU A 47 -0.10 2.59 3.61
C LEU A 47 -1.25 2.42 4.60
N PHE A 48 -1.53 3.44 5.41
CA PHE A 48 -2.61 3.40 6.38
C PHE A 48 -3.98 3.29 5.70
N ASP A 49 -4.24 4.12 4.69
CA ASP A 49 -5.50 4.10 3.94
C ASP A 49 -5.71 2.74 3.25
N LEU A 50 -4.67 2.20 2.61
CA LEU A 50 -4.73 0.88 1.95
C LEU A 50 -5.04 -0.24 2.95
N LEU A 51 -4.34 -0.26 4.08
CA LEU A 51 -4.52 -1.29 5.09
C LEU A 51 -5.88 -1.15 5.78
N PHE A 52 -6.29 0.06 6.14
CA PHE A 52 -7.53 0.30 6.85
C PHE A 52 -8.74 -0.07 5.99
N ALA A 53 -8.76 0.39 4.73
CA ALA A 53 -9.80 0.02 3.77
C ALA A 53 -9.84 -1.50 3.53
N GLY A 54 -8.67 -2.15 3.46
CA GLY A 54 -8.58 -3.60 3.28
C GLY A 54 -9.02 -4.42 4.50
N VAL A 55 -8.64 -3.98 5.72
CA VAL A 55 -8.92 -4.71 6.97
C VAL A 55 -10.40 -4.70 7.30
N GLU A 56 -11.06 -3.55 7.22
CA GLU A 56 -12.48 -3.43 7.55
C GLU A 56 -13.35 -4.30 6.64
N THR A 57 -13.11 -4.21 5.33
CA THR A 57 -13.84 -4.98 4.31
C THR A 57 -13.56 -6.47 4.45
N THR A 58 -12.30 -6.89 4.51
CA THR A 58 -11.92 -8.31 4.64
C THR A 58 -12.43 -8.93 5.94
N ALA A 59 -12.34 -8.21 7.07
CA ALA A 59 -12.84 -8.69 8.35
C ALA A 59 -14.35 -8.89 8.34
N THR A 60 -15.08 -7.94 7.73
CA THR A 60 -16.54 -8.05 7.57
C THR A 60 -16.91 -9.23 6.67
N THR A 61 -16.23 -9.39 5.53
CA THR A 61 -16.44 -10.51 4.62
C THR A 61 -16.19 -11.86 5.30
N LEU A 62 -15.09 -12.00 6.05
CA LEU A 62 -14.77 -13.25 6.75
C LEU A 62 -15.77 -13.54 7.87
N LYS A 63 -16.15 -12.53 8.67
CA LYS A 63 -17.11 -12.70 9.77
C LYS A 63 -18.43 -13.26 9.27
N TRP A 64 -19.02 -12.63 8.26
CA TRP A 64 -20.28 -13.09 7.69
C TRP A 64 -20.12 -14.37 6.90
N GLY A 65 -19.01 -14.55 6.18
CA GLY A 65 -18.70 -15.77 5.45
C GLY A 65 -18.67 -17.00 6.35
N PHE A 66 -17.95 -16.93 7.47
CA PHE A 66 -17.90 -18.02 8.44
C PHE A 66 -19.26 -18.24 9.11
N LEU A 67 -19.98 -17.18 9.47
CA LEU A 67 -21.32 -17.31 10.04
C LEU A 67 -22.27 -18.03 9.10
N LEU A 68 -22.33 -17.62 7.82
CA LEU A 68 -23.19 -18.22 6.80
C LEU A 68 -22.86 -19.69 6.55
N VAL A 69 -21.58 -20.07 6.56
CA VAL A 69 -21.19 -21.48 6.45
C VAL A 69 -21.57 -22.26 7.72
N ALA A 70 -21.35 -21.69 8.91
CA ALA A 70 -21.62 -22.35 10.18
C ALA A 70 -23.13 -22.60 10.44
N ILE A 71 -24.01 -21.69 10.02
CA ILE A 71 -25.47 -21.90 10.16
C ILE A 71 -26.00 -22.92 9.15
N ASN A 72 -25.30 -23.15 8.04
CA ASN A 72 -25.67 -24.10 6.99
C ASN A 72 -24.85 -25.38 7.11
N SER A 73 -25.21 -26.26 8.05
CA SER A 73 -24.48 -27.51 8.35
C SER A 73 -24.22 -28.39 7.13
N GLN A 74 -25.13 -28.40 6.14
CA GLN A 74 -24.94 -29.14 4.89
C GLN A 74 -23.80 -28.55 4.03
N VAL A 75 -23.72 -27.22 3.94
CA VAL A 75 -22.65 -26.52 3.20
C VAL A 75 -21.32 -26.73 3.91
N GLN A 76 -21.29 -26.55 5.23
CA GLN A 76 -20.10 -26.79 6.05
C GLN A 76 -19.57 -28.22 5.86
N ARG A 77 -20.45 -29.23 5.94
CA ARG A 77 -20.06 -30.64 5.76
C ARG A 77 -19.45 -30.87 4.38
N ARG A 78 -20.07 -30.36 3.32
CA ARG A 78 -19.57 -30.56 1.95
C ARG A 78 -18.23 -29.87 1.69
N VAL A 79 -18.03 -28.67 2.25
CA VAL A 79 -16.72 -27.98 2.19
C VAL A 79 -15.67 -28.80 2.93
N GLN A 80 -15.98 -29.28 4.14
CA GLN A 80 -15.04 -30.09 4.92
C GLN A 80 -14.70 -31.42 4.21
N GLU A 81 -15.69 -32.13 3.67
CA GLU A 81 -15.47 -33.36 2.90
C GLU A 81 -14.58 -33.15 1.67
N GLU A 82 -14.75 -32.03 0.96
CA GLU A 82 -13.89 -31.68 -0.18
C GLU A 82 -12.46 -31.38 0.27
N LEU A 83 -12.29 -30.60 1.35
CA LEU A 83 -10.98 -30.30 1.94
C LEU A 83 -10.28 -31.58 2.41
N ASP A 84 -10.96 -32.44 3.17
CA ASP A 84 -10.38 -33.69 3.68
C ASP A 84 -9.97 -34.64 2.56
N ARG A 85 -10.68 -34.60 1.42
CA ARG A 85 -10.38 -35.45 0.25
C ARG A 85 -9.20 -34.94 -0.58
N GLU A 86 -9.13 -33.64 -0.81
CA GLU A 86 -8.19 -33.03 -1.78
C GLU A 86 -6.94 -32.43 -1.12
N CYS A 87 -7.05 -32.01 0.14
CA CYS A 87 -5.99 -31.44 0.96
C CYS A 87 -5.52 -32.46 2.02
N LEU A 88 -4.64 -33.37 1.61
CA LEU A 88 -4.10 -34.44 2.46
C LEU A 88 -3.07 -33.98 3.52
N GLY A 89 -2.88 -32.68 3.71
CA GLY A 89 -1.90 -32.11 4.64
C GLY A 89 -2.52 -31.06 5.55
N ASP A 90 -1.86 -30.80 6.68
CA ASP A 90 -2.35 -29.85 7.70
C ASP A 90 -2.43 -28.39 7.22
N VAL A 91 -1.84 -28.09 6.06
CA VAL A 91 -1.76 -26.73 5.51
C VAL A 91 -2.34 -26.71 4.10
N VAL A 92 -3.43 -25.96 3.94
CA VAL A 92 -4.02 -25.64 2.63
C VAL A 92 -3.24 -24.47 2.02
N THR A 93 -2.81 -24.63 0.77
CA THR A 93 -2.07 -23.63 0.01
C THR A 93 -2.88 -23.12 -1.17
N LEU A 94 -2.48 -21.99 -1.77
CA LEU A 94 -3.12 -21.47 -2.97
C LEU A 94 -2.99 -22.42 -4.19
N ALA A 95 -2.01 -23.34 -4.18
CA ALA A 95 -1.85 -24.34 -5.22
C ALA A 95 -2.95 -25.41 -5.21
N ASP A 96 -3.63 -25.58 -4.07
CA ASP A 96 -4.71 -26.56 -3.91
C ASP A 96 -6.04 -26.07 -4.48
N ARG A 97 -6.16 -24.75 -4.70
CA ARG A 97 -7.35 -24.07 -5.18
C ARG A 97 -8.02 -24.71 -6.41
N PRO A 98 -7.30 -25.17 -7.46
CA PRO A 98 -7.93 -25.82 -8.62
C PRO A 98 -8.65 -27.13 -8.27
N ARG A 99 -8.28 -27.78 -7.16
CA ARG A 99 -8.87 -29.04 -6.69
C ARG A 99 -10.07 -28.85 -5.77
N LEU A 100 -10.42 -27.61 -5.44
CA LEU A 100 -11.48 -27.26 -4.49
C LEU A 100 -12.66 -26.53 -5.17
N PRO A 101 -13.33 -27.13 -6.18
CA PRO A 101 -14.38 -26.47 -6.93
C PRO A 101 -15.61 -26.08 -6.09
N TYR A 102 -16.02 -26.91 -5.11
CA TYR A 102 -17.15 -26.62 -4.25
C TYR A 102 -16.83 -25.47 -3.28
N THR A 103 -15.68 -25.54 -2.62
CA THR A 103 -15.18 -24.48 -1.74
C THR A 103 -15.03 -23.16 -2.51
N GLN A 104 -14.53 -23.20 -3.75
CA GLN A 104 -14.43 -22.01 -4.59
C GLN A 104 -15.81 -21.43 -4.94
N ALA A 105 -16.80 -22.29 -5.23
CA ALA A 105 -18.16 -21.86 -5.49
C ALA A 105 -18.78 -21.21 -4.24
N THR A 106 -18.60 -21.80 -3.06
CA THR A 106 -19.04 -21.22 -1.78
C THR A 106 -18.43 -19.84 -1.56
N ILE A 107 -17.11 -19.69 -1.74
CA ILE A 107 -16.43 -18.39 -1.61
C ILE A 107 -16.97 -17.37 -2.61
N ASN A 108 -17.23 -17.76 -3.86
CA ASN A 108 -17.78 -16.86 -4.87
C ASN A 108 -19.20 -16.39 -4.52
N ILE A 109 -20.04 -17.29 -4.00
CA ILE A 109 -21.38 -16.95 -3.51
C ILE A 109 -21.27 -15.99 -2.33
N LEU A 110 -20.37 -16.25 -1.37
CA LEU A 110 -20.16 -15.36 -0.22
C LEU A 110 -19.77 -13.94 -0.65
N LYS A 111 -18.89 -13.81 -1.66
CA LYS A 111 -18.53 -12.51 -2.24
C LYS A 111 -19.75 -11.78 -2.81
N SER A 112 -20.54 -12.48 -3.64
CA SER A 112 -21.75 -11.91 -4.25
C SER A 112 -22.86 -11.58 -3.23
N LEU A 113 -22.95 -12.32 -2.13
CA LEU A 113 -23.94 -12.07 -1.08
C LEU A 113 -23.58 -10.88 -0.20
N LEU A 114 -22.29 -10.60 -0.06
CA LEU A 114 -21.79 -9.60 0.87
C LEU A 114 -21.51 -8.26 0.19
N ASP A 115 -21.50 -8.18 -1.15
CA ASP A 115 -21.29 -6.98 -1.99
C ASP A 115 -20.86 -5.72 -1.20
N ILE A 116 -19.56 -5.74 -0.84
CA ILE A 116 -18.74 -4.62 -0.32
C ILE A 116 -17.73 -4.28 -1.41
#